data_AF-A0AAA9S0H9-F1
#
_entry.id   AF-A0AAA9S0H9-F1
#
_cell.length_a   1.000
_cell.length_b   1.000
_cell.length_c   1.000
_cell.angle_alpha   90.00
_cell.angle_beta   90.00
_cell.angle_gamma   90.00
#
_symmetry.space_group_name_H-M   'P 1'
#
loop_
_entity.id
_entity.type
_entity.pdbx_description
1 polymer ?
#
loop_
_entity_poly.entity_id
_entity_poly.type
_entity_poly.pdbx_seq_one_letter_code
_entity_poly.pdbx_strand_id
1 'polypeptide(L)'
;MALVGNGAELEVDEDIFEDALETLSVPSRVDMATSSQHFSSFDSKQAPGQPRTSNVKRSLSTKVDLRSGLEECAIALNLFLSNKFTDALELLRPWAKESMYHALGYSTIVVLQAVMTFEQQDIQNGISAMKDALQTCQKYRKKCTVVESFSSLLSRGSLEQLTEEEMHAEICYAECLLQKAALTFVQH
;
A
#
# COMPACT_ATOMS: atom_id res chain seq x y z
N MET A 1 -34.70 -11.43 38.01
CA MET A 1 -33.99 -12.22 36.98
C MET A 1 -33.52 -11.25 35.91
N ALA A 2 -32.21 -11.16 35.73
CA ALA A 2 -31.54 -10.33 34.74
C ALA A 2 -31.41 -11.08 33.41
N LEU A 3 -31.58 -10.39 32.28
CA LEU A 3 -31.10 -10.77 30.95
C LEU A 3 -30.71 -9.46 30.23
N VAL A 4 -29.49 -8.98 30.48
CA VAL A 4 -28.33 -9.02 29.56
C VAL A 4 -28.67 -8.36 28.22
N GLY A 5 -28.36 -7.07 28.13
CA GLY A 5 -28.21 -6.38 26.86
C GLY A 5 -26.89 -6.79 26.23
N ASN A 6 -26.94 -7.27 24.99
CA ASN A 6 -25.74 -7.41 24.17
C ASN A 6 -25.39 -6.04 23.61
N GLY A 7 -24.43 -5.38 24.24
CA GLY A 7 -23.62 -4.38 23.57
C GLY A 7 -22.77 -5.08 22.53
N ALA A 8 -23.05 -4.83 21.25
CA ALA A 8 -22.03 -4.95 20.23
C ALA A 8 -21.19 -3.67 20.34
N GLU A 9 -20.05 -3.78 21.01
CA GLU A 9 -19.03 -2.75 20.98
C GLU A 9 -18.68 -2.45 19.52
N LEU A 10 -18.76 -1.17 19.17
CA LEU A 10 -18.28 -0.62 17.91
C LEU A 10 -16.76 -0.70 17.91
N GLU A 11 -16.20 -1.83 17.47
CA GLU A 11 -14.79 -1.88 17.05
C GLU A 11 -14.67 -1.06 15.77
N VAL A 12 -14.43 0.24 15.95
CA VAL A 12 -13.81 1.05 14.89
C VAL A 12 -12.46 0.38 14.63
N ASP A 13 -12.30 -0.22 13.45
CA ASP A 13 -11.08 -0.89 12.95
C ASP A 13 -9.90 0.07 13.16
N GLU A 14 -9.25 0.02 14.33
CA GLU A 14 -8.15 0.92 14.75
C GLU A 14 -7.04 0.88 13.69
N ASP A 15 -6.90 -0.26 13.01
CA ASP A 15 -6.10 -0.49 11.80
C ASP A 15 -6.26 0.60 10.73
N ILE A 16 -7.48 1.12 10.47
CA ILE A 16 -7.72 2.18 9.47
C ILE A 16 -7.06 3.49 9.90
N PHE A 17 -7.25 3.82 11.17
CA PHE A 17 -6.75 5.07 11.72
C PHE A 17 -5.25 5.00 11.94
N GLU A 18 -4.72 3.83 12.33
CA GLU A 18 -3.30 3.61 12.56
C GLU A 18 -2.51 3.65 11.25
N ASP A 19 -2.98 3.03 10.17
CA ASP A 19 -2.38 3.17 8.83
C ASP A 19 -2.36 4.64 8.33
N ALA A 20 -3.45 5.37 8.57
CA ALA A 20 -3.56 6.79 8.22
C ALA A 20 -2.69 7.68 9.14
N LEU A 21 -2.57 7.34 10.42
CA LEU A 21 -1.84 8.09 11.43
C LEU A 21 -0.33 7.82 11.37
N GLU A 22 0.13 6.61 11.04
CA GLU A 22 1.55 6.33 10.76
C GLU A 22 2.06 7.16 9.57
N THR A 23 1.19 7.44 8.60
CA THR A 23 1.49 8.34 7.48
C THR A 23 1.60 9.82 7.93
N LEU A 24 0.93 10.20 9.03
CA LEU A 24 0.86 11.59 9.53
C LEU A 24 1.73 11.89 10.77
N SER A 25 2.09 10.88 11.56
CA SER A 25 2.73 11.01 12.86
C SER A 25 4.21 10.67 12.77
N VAL A 26 5.04 11.69 12.58
CA VAL A 26 6.46 11.60 12.96
C VAL A 26 6.55 11.94 14.46
N PRO A 27 6.99 11.03 15.34
CA PRO A 27 7.09 11.36 16.76
C PRO A 27 8.30 12.27 16.99
N SER A 28 8.05 13.54 17.31
CA SER A 28 9.03 14.38 17.98
C SER A 28 9.16 13.92 19.44
N ARG A 29 10.21 13.16 19.76
CA ARG A 29 10.73 13.10 21.14
C ARG A 29 12.21 13.41 21.12
N VAL A 30 12.48 14.66 21.46
CA VAL A 30 13.77 15.17 21.92
C VAL A 30 14.08 14.56 23.28
N ASP A 31 15.17 13.80 23.37
CA ASP A 31 15.87 13.58 24.63
C ASP A 31 17.36 13.89 24.43
N MET A 32 17.78 15.00 25.02
CA MET A 32 19.16 15.46 25.17
C MET A 32 19.81 14.72 26.34
N ALA A 33 20.84 13.90 26.09
CA ALA A 33 21.82 13.60 27.13
C ALA A 33 23.17 13.09 26.57
N THR A 34 24.20 13.87 26.89
CA THR A 34 25.57 13.49 27.24
C THR A 34 26.49 12.85 26.20
N SER A 35 27.30 13.74 25.64
CA SER A 35 28.68 13.55 25.18
C SER A 35 29.51 12.62 26.07
N SER A 36 30.13 11.60 25.46
CA SER A 36 31.47 11.14 25.86
C SER A 36 32.20 10.60 24.64
N GLN A 37 33.35 11.21 24.36
CA GLN A 37 34.28 10.85 23.30
C GLN A 37 35.00 9.56 23.66
N HIS A 38 35.23 8.67 22.68
CA HIS A 38 36.42 7.84 22.68
C HIS A 38 36.94 7.63 21.26
N PHE A 39 38.14 8.17 21.06
CA PHE A 39 39.02 8.05 19.90
C PHE A 39 39.71 6.67 19.93
N SER A 40 39.83 5.99 18.79
CA SER A 40 40.98 5.14 18.46
C SER A 40 41.10 4.95 16.94
N SER A 41 42.35 4.91 16.50
CA SER A 41 42.84 5.13 15.13
C SER A 41 43.27 3.84 14.40
N PHE A 42 43.61 4.00 13.11
CA PHE A 42 44.42 3.13 12.20
C PHE A 42 43.67 1.94 11.54
N ASP A 43 43.90 1.53 10.28
CA ASP A 43 44.96 1.84 9.29
C ASP A 43 44.47 1.58 7.84
N SER A 44 45.28 2.09 6.92
CA SER A 44 45.31 2.08 5.45
C SER A 44 45.31 0.70 4.75
N LYS A 45 44.78 0.63 3.51
CA LYS A 45 45.50 0.28 2.25
C LYS A 45 44.57 -0.12 1.09
N GLN A 46 45.09 0.09 -0.12
CA GLN A 46 44.40 0.22 -1.41
C GLN A 46 44.74 -0.94 -2.40
N ALA A 47 43.70 -1.42 -3.13
CA ALA A 47 43.65 -1.97 -4.52
C ALA A 47 44.35 -3.32 -4.88
N PRO A 48 44.19 -3.89 -6.11
CA PRO A 48 42.96 -4.26 -6.88
C PRO A 48 43.01 -5.68 -7.55
N GLY A 49 41.88 -6.18 -8.08
CA GLY A 49 41.85 -7.08 -9.26
C GLY A 49 41.17 -8.46 -9.14
N GLN A 50 39.99 -8.63 -9.77
CA GLN A 50 39.67 -9.60 -10.84
C GLN A 50 38.15 -9.78 -11.03
N PRO A 51 37.62 -9.81 -12.27
CA PRO A 51 36.20 -9.98 -12.54
C PRO A 51 35.84 -11.47 -12.55
N ARG A 52 35.02 -11.90 -11.60
CA ARG A 52 34.35 -13.21 -11.66
C ARG A 52 33.03 -13.05 -12.41
N THR A 53 32.93 -13.68 -13.56
CA THR A 53 31.69 -13.87 -14.31
C THR A 53 30.76 -14.77 -13.49
N SER A 54 29.86 -14.17 -12.72
CA SER A 54 28.73 -14.90 -12.16
C SER A 54 27.63 -14.96 -13.22
N ASN A 55 27.38 -16.17 -13.72
CA ASN A 55 26.21 -16.50 -14.51
C ASN A 55 24.95 -16.13 -13.70
N VAL A 56 24.38 -14.95 -13.97
CA VAL A 56 23.08 -14.56 -13.45
C VAL A 56 22.04 -15.38 -14.19
N LYS A 57 21.62 -16.48 -13.58
CA LYS A 57 20.35 -17.14 -13.89
C LYS A 57 19.26 -16.13 -13.51
N ARG A 58 18.91 -15.25 -14.45
CA ARG A 58 17.80 -14.31 -14.32
C ARG A 58 16.53 -15.16 -14.24
N SER A 59 16.05 -15.39 -13.02
CA SER A 59 14.64 -15.70 -12.79
C SER A 59 13.85 -14.61 -13.52
N LEU A 60 13.21 -14.96 -14.64
CA LEU A 60 12.28 -14.09 -15.33
C LEU A 60 11.03 -14.03 -14.45
N SER A 61 11.09 -13.23 -13.39
CA SER A 61 9.90 -12.74 -12.73
C SER A 61 9.20 -11.84 -13.74
N THR A 62 8.11 -12.31 -14.35
CA THR A 62 7.23 -11.53 -15.21
C THR A 62 6.49 -10.50 -14.38
N LYS A 63 7.21 -9.46 -13.94
CA LYS A 63 6.63 -8.30 -13.26
C LYS A 63 5.81 -7.51 -14.30
N VAL A 64 4.53 -7.27 -14.00
CA VAL A 64 3.69 -6.34 -14.77
C VAL A 64 4.25 -4.93 -14.59
N ASP A 65 4.55 -4.23 -15.68
CA ASP A 65 4.98 -2.83 -15.61
C ASP A 65 3.79 -1.89 -15.33
N LEU A 66 4.09 -0.70 -14.80
CA LEU A 66 3.09 0.27 -14.36
C LEU A 66 2.07 0.62 -15.45
N ARG A 67 2.54 0.82 -16.69
CA ARG A 67 1.71 1.26 -17.80
C ARG A 67 0.79 0.14 -18.27
N SER A 68 1.32 -1.07 -18.43
CA SER A 68 0.50 -2.24 -18.76
C SER A 68 -0.59 -2.46 -17.71
N GLY A 69 -0.25 -2.36 -16.42
CA GLY A 69 -1.22 -2.48 -15.34
C GLY A 69 -2.34 -1.43 -15.38
N LEU A 70 -2.01 -0.18 -15.72
CA LEU A 70 -3.00 0.88 -15.90
C LEU A 70 -3.91 0.62 -17.12
N GLU A 71 -3.34 0.25 -18.26
CA GLU A 71 -4.08 -0.04 -19.49
C GLU A 71 -5.02 -1.25 -19.31
N GLU A 72 -4.55 -2.33 -18.69
CA GLU A 72 -5.35 -3.52 -18.38
C GLU A 72 -6.46 -3.22 -17.38
N CYS A 73 -6.20 -2.38 -16.37
CA CYS A 73 -7.24 -1.94 -15.44
C CYS A 73 -8.31 -1.09 -16.15
N ALA A 74 -7.94 -0.19 -17.06
CA ALA A 74 -8.89 0.57 -17.86
C ALA A 74 -9.78 -0.34 -18.73
N ILE A 75 -9.19 -1.38 -19.33
CA ILE A 75 -9.94 -2.40 -20.07
C ILE A 75 -10.93 -3.13 -19.15
N ALA A 76 -10.49 -3.54 -17.96
CA ALA A 76 -11.34 -4.21 -16.99
C ALA A 76 -12.51 -3.34 -16.52
N LEU A 77 -12.28 -2.05 -16.27
CA LEU A 77 -13.34 -1.10 -15.93
C LEU A 77 -14.33 -0.91 -17.09
N ASN A 78 -13.86 -0.89 -18.34
CA ASN A 78 -14.75 -0.87 -19.50
C ASN A 78 -15.58 -2.15 -19.62
N LEU A 79 -15.00 -3.33 -19.33
CA LEU A 79 -15.74 -4.60 -19.27
C LEU A 79 -16.81 -4.55 -18.18
N PHE A 80 -16.46 -4.09 -16.97
CA PHE A 80 -17.38 -3.90 -15.86
C PHE A 80 -18.56 -2.99 -16.24
N LEU A 81 -18.29 -1.80 -16.79
CA LEU A 81 -19.30 -0.85 -17.23
C LEU A 81 -20.15 -1.37 -18.40
N SER A 82 -19.62 -2.31 -19.18
CA SER A 82 -20.34 -3.03 -20.24
C SER A 82 -21.10 -4.26 -19.71
N ASN A 83 -21.31 -4.37 -18.41
CA ASN A 83 -21.96 -5.48 -17.70
C ASN A 83 -21.25 -6.84 -17.85
N LYS A 84 -19.97 -6.86 -18.23
CA LYS A 84 -19.13 -8.05 -18.30
C LYS A 84 -18.31 -8.20 -17.01
N PHE A 85 -19.02 -8.32 -15.90
CA PHE A 85 -18.44 -8.33 -14.55
C PHE A 85 -17.43 -9.47 -14.35
N THR A 86 -17.76 -10.68 -14.79
CA THR A 86 -16.89 -11.86 -14.67
C THR A 86 -15.59 -11.66 -15.44
N ASP A 87 -15.68 -11.25 -16.71
CA ASP A 87 -14.52 -11.00 -17.56
C ASP A 87 -13.59 -9.93 -16.95
N ALA A 88 -14.18 -8.87 -16.38
CA ALA A 88 -13.42 -7.82 -15.70
C ALA A 88 -12.64 -8.37 -14.49
N LEU A 89 -13.30 -9.13 -13.62
CA LEU A 89 -12.66 -9.71 -12.44
C LEU A 89 -11.63 -10.79 -12.79
N GLU A 90 -11.87 -11.60 -13.83
CA GLU A 90 -10.93 -12.60 -14.32
C GLU A 90 -9.68 -11.98 -14.94
N LEU A 91 -9.82 -10.83 -15.62
CA LEU A 91 -8.68 -10.05 -16.11
C LEU A 91 -7.83 -9.51 -14.96
N LEU A 92 -8.47 -9.04 -13.88
CA LEU A 92 -7.78 -8.35 -12.79
C LEU A 92 -7.13 -9.26 -11.76
N ARG A 93 -7.84 -10.33 -11.36
CA ARG A 93 -7.49 -11.19 -10.22
C ARG A 93 -6.07 -11.79 -10.28
N PRO A 94 -5.54 -12.28 -11.42
CA PRO A 94 -4.22 -12.92 -11.47
C PRO A 94 -3.08 -12.00 -11.01
N TRP A 95 -3.24 -10.69 -11.23
CA TRP A 95 -2.18 -9.70 -11.01
C TRP A 95 -2.42 -8.83 -9.76
N ALA A 96 -3.54 -9.03 -9.06
CA ALA A 96 -3.96 -8.18 -7.95
C ALA A 96 -2.96 -8.12 -6.77
N LYS A 97 -2.02 -9.07 -6.65
CA LYS A 97 -0.97 -9.04 -5.63
C LYS A 97 0.36 -8.44 -6.09
N GLU A 98 0.50 -8.22 -7.40
CA GLU A 98 1.74 -7.84 -8.10
C GLU A 98 1.63 -6.56 -8.93
N SER A 99 0.46 -5.91 -8.95
CA SER A 99 0.25 -4.65 -9.66
C SER A 99 -0.79 -3.80 -8.93
N MET A 100 -0.41 -2.57 -8.58
CA MET A 100 -1.27 -1.64 -7.83
C MET A 100 -2.59 -1.35 -8.56
N TYR A 101 -2.57 -1.26 -9.89
CA TYR A 101 -3.76 -0.99 -10.69
C TYR A 101 -4.71 -2.17 -10.80
N HIS A 102 -4.17 -3.38 -10.90
CA HIS A 102 -5.00 -4.59 -10.85
C HIS A 102 -5.62 -4.79 -9.47
N ALA A 103 -4.86 -4.50 -8.41
CA ALA A 103 -5.34 -4.56 -7.04
C ALA A 103 -6.50 -3.57 -6.81
N LEU A 104 -6.28 -2.30 -7.17
CA LEU A 104 -7.28 -1.23 -7.08
C LEU A 104 -8.51 -1.54 -7.92
N GLY A 105 -8.34 -1.89 -9.21
CA GLY A 105 -9.47 -2.20 -10.09
C GLY A 105 -10.29 -3.38 -9.57
N TYR A 106 -9.64 -4.45 -9.11
CA TYR A 106 -10.31 -5.63 -8.56
C TYR A 106 -11.12 -5.25 -7.32
N SER A 107 -10.47 -4.59 -6.36
CA SER A 107 -11.11 -4.23 -5.10
C SER A 107 -12.26 -3.26 -5.34
N THR A 108 -12.11 -2.23 -6.19
CA THR A 108 -13.18 -1.27 -6.50
C THR A 108 -14.41 -1.97 -7.09
N ILE A 109 -14.24 -2.93 -8.01
CA ILE A 109 -15.38 -3.68 -8.55
C ILE A 109 -16.09 -4.48 -7.46
N VAL A 110 -15.34 -5.17 -6.59
CA VAL A 110 -15.92 -5.94 -5.47
C VAL A 110 -16.64 -5.01 -4.48
N VAL A 111 -16.09 -3.82 -4.20
CA VAL A 111 -16.74 -2.81 -3.36
C VAL A 111 -18.04 -2.32 -3.98
N LEU A 112 -18.05 -2.04 -5.30
CA LEU A 112 -19.28 -1.67 -5.99
C LEU A 112 -20.33 -2.79 -5.91
N GLN A 113 -19.94 -4.06 -6.03
CA GLN A 113 -20.86 -5.19 -5.82
C GLN A 113 -21.46 -5.15 -4.41
N ALA A 114 -20.62 -5.00 -3.38
CA ALA A 114 -21.06 -4.91 -1.99
C ALA A 114 -22.05 -3.76 -1.73
N VAL A 115 -21.78 -2.58 -2.29
CA VAL A 115 -22.66 -1.41 -2.15
C VAL A 115 -23.96 -1.60 -2.94
N MET A 116 -23.95 -2.33 -4.06
CA MET A 116 -25.16 -2.57 -4.84
C MET A 116 -26.06 -3.63 -4.22
N THR A 117 -25.49 -4.69 -3.63
CA THR A 117 -26.26 -5.79 -3.02
C THR A 117 -26.70 -5.47 -1.60
N PHE A 118 -25.93 -4.65 -0.87
CA PHE A 118 -26.10 -4.40 0.57
C PHE A 118 -26.11 -5.71 1.39
N GLU A 119 -25.53 -6.79 0.87
CA GLU A 119 -25.43 -8.04 1.60
C GLU A 119 -24.20 -8.01 2.52
N GLN A 120 -24.40 -8.37 3.80
CA GLN A 120 -23.32 -8.33 4.79
C GLN A 120 -22.08 -9.11 4.34
N GLN A 121 -22.27 -10.27 3.69
CA GLN A 121 -21.17 -11.08 3.19
C GLN A 121 -20.38 -10.34 2.10
N ASP A 122 -21.06 -9.66 1.18
CA ASP A 122 -20.40 -8.89 0.12
C ASP A 122 -19.69 -7.68 0.68
N ILE A 123 -20.27 -7.00 1.68
CA ILE A 123 -19.61 -5.90 2.41
C ILE A 123 -18.30 -6.37 3.04
N GLN A 124 -18.30 -7.50 3.74
CA GLN A 124 -17.06 -8.05 4.31
C GLN A 124 -16.05 -8.45 3.22
N ASN A 125 -16.51 -9.02 2.11
CA ASN A 125 -15.64 -9.34 0.98
C ASN A 125 -15.02 -8.07 0.37
N GLY A 126 -15.78 -6.98 0.25
CA GLY A 126 -15.31 -5.68 -0.21
C GLY A 126 -14.24 -5.06 0.71
N ILE A 127 -14.47 -5.11 2.03
CA ILE A 127 -13.48 -4.66 3.03
C ILE A 127 -12.20 -5.48 2.91
N SER A 128 -12.30 -6.80 2.81
CA SER A 128 -11.14 -7.68 2.65
C SER A 128 -10.36 -7.38 1.36
N ALA A 129 -11.07 -7.20 0.24
CA ALA A 129 -10.45 -6.86 -1.05
C ALA A 129 -9.72 -5.51 -0.99
N MET A 130 -10.27 -4.53 -0.26
CA MET A 130 -9.59 -3.26 -0.02
C MET A 130 -8.34 -3.41 0.85
N LYS A 131 -8.39 -4.21 1.93
CA LYS A 131 -7.20 -4.52 2.77
C LYS A 131 -6.09 -5.15 1.92
N ASP A 132 -6.41 -6.09 1.04
CA ASP A 132 -5.43 -6.71 0.12
C ASP A 132 -4.84 -5.71 -0.89
N ALA A 133 -5.67 -4.79 -1.40
CA ALA A 133 -5.23 -3.74 -2.33
C ALA A 133 -4.30 -2.71 -1.65
N LEU A 134 -4.60 -2.31 -0.41
CA LEU A 134 -3.74 -1.45 0.40
C LEU A 134 -2.36 -2.08 0.59
N GLN A 135 -2.30 -3.35 0.99
CA GLN A 135 -1.04 -4.09 1.14
C GLN A 135 -0.25 -4.15 -0.17
N THR A 136 -0.93 -4.29 -1.30
CA THR A 136 -0.26 -4.30 -2.60
C THR A 136 0.30 -2.92 -2.93
N CYS A 137 -0.48 -1.84 -2.79
CA CYS A 137 -0.01 -0.47 -3.02
C CYS A 137 1.17 -0.10 -2.12
N GLN A 138 1.15 -0.51 -0.84
CA GLN A 138 2.22 -0.23 0.13
C GLN A 138 3.58 -0.82 -0.26
N LYS A 139 3.62 -1.87 -1.09
CA LYS A 139 4.88 -2.41 -1.64
C LYS A 139 5.58 -1.45 -2.59
N TYR A 140 4.83 -0.56 -3.23
CA TYR A 140 5.31 0.42 -4.22
C TYR A 140 5.42 1.84 -3.67
N ARG A 141 4.82 2.13 -2.50
CA ARG A 141 4.98 3.42 -1.83
C ARG A 141 6.42 3.64 -1.38
N LYS A 142 6.83 4.92 -1.34
CA LYS A 142 8.16 5.30 -0.87
C LYS A 142 8.34 4.88 0.59
N LYS A 143 9.33 4.04 0.87
CA LYS A 143 9.68 3.64 2.24
C LYS A 143 10.65 4.66 2.83
N CYS A 144 10.15 5.59 3.64
CA CYS A 144 11.01 6.49 4.40
C CYS A 144 11.83 5.66 5.40
N THR A 145 13.10 5.41 5.09
CA THR A 145 13.99 4.78 6.07
C THR A 145 14.32 5.79 7.15
N VAL A 146 14.36 5.38 8.43
CA VAL A 146 14.57 6.26 9.60
C VAL A 146 15.77 7.23 9.42
N VAL A 147 16.79 6.84 8.66
CA VAL A 147 17.97 7.67 8.33
C VAL A 147 17.64 8.83 7.35
N GLU A 148 16.73 8.61 6.40
CA GLU A 148 16.23 9.63 5.47
C GLU A 148 15.37 10.69 6.19
N SER A 149 14.64 10.28 7.24
CA SER A 149 13.83 11.17 8.08
C SER A 149 14.67 12.22 8.82
N PHE A 150 15.90 11.89 9.24
CA PHE A 150 16.80 12.86 9.90
C PHE A 150 17.38 13.89 8.93
N SER A 151 17.62 13.53 7.66
CA SER A 151 18.17 14.43 6.63
C SER A 151 17.10 15.33 5.99
N SER A 152 15.88 14.81 5.81
CA SER A 152 14.72 15.55 5.26
C SER A 152 14.13 16.56 6.25
N LEU A 153 14.21 16.34 7.57
CA LEU A 153 13.78 17.33 8.57
C LEU A 153 14.63 18.61 8.56
N LEU A 154 15.90 18.53 8.16
CA LEU A 154 16.77 19.70 8.01
C LEU A 154 16.63 20.37 6.63
N SER A 155 16.07 19.66 5.66
CA SER A 155 15.89 20.11 4.29
C SER A 155 14.41 20.29 4.03
N ARG A 156 13.88 21.48 4.36
CA ARG A 156 12.48 21.93 4.32
C ARG A 156 11.78 21.87 2.94
N GLY A 157 12.05 20.88 2.10
CA GLY A 157 11.63 20.81 0.70
C GLY A 157 11.55 19.41 0.05
N SER A 158 11.65 18.28 0.75
CA SER A 158 11.68 16.96 0.07
C SER A 158 10.31 16.37 -0.31
N LEU A 159 9.44 17.17 -0.95
CA LEU A 159 8.57 16.62 -2.01
C LEU A 159 9.41 16.23 -3.25
N GLU A 160 10.71 16.55 -3.25
CA GLU A 160 11.70 16.02 -4.16
C GLU A 160 11.99 14.56 -3.76
N GLN A 161 11.72 13.50 -4.51
CA GLN A 161 11.42 13.32 -5.92
C GLN A 161 10.71 11.95 -5.97
N LEU A 162 9.38 11.88 -5.86
CA LEU A 162 8.69 10.60 -6.02
C LEU A 162 8.89 10.11 -7.45
N THR A 163 9.22 8.84 -7.61
CA THR A 163 9.13 8.20 -8.92
C THR A 163 7.68 8.18 -9.38
N GLU A 164 7.46 8.05 -10.69
CA GLU A 164 6.11 7.91 -11.26
C GLU A 164 5.36 6.73 -10.61
N GLU A 165 6.03 5.58 -10.42
CA GLU A 165 5.46 4.40 -9.77
C GLU A 165 5.06 4.69 -8.31
N GLU A 166 5.90 5.38 -7.54
CA GLU A 166 5.57 5.77 -6.16
C GLU A 166 4.40 6.76 -6.09
N MET A 167 4.34 7.76 -6.99
CA MET A 167 3.24 8.71 -7.03
C MET A 167 1.90 8.02 -7.31
N HIS A 168 1.89 7.08 -8.25
CA HIS A 168 0.70 6.29 -8.55
C HIS A 168 0.32 5.40 -7.36
N ALA A 169 1.30 4.84 -6.64
CA ALA A 169 1.06 4.05 -5.44
C ALA A 169 0.45 4.87 -4.31
N GLU A 170 0.92 6.10 -4.07
CA GLU A 170 0.32 7.03 -3.09
C GLU A 170 -1.16 7.31 -3.42
N ILE A 171 -1.46 7.60 -4.69
CA ILE A 171 -2.83 7.88 -5.15
C ILE A 171 -3.72 6.64 -5.01
N CYS A 172 -3.27 5.47 -5.48
CA CYS A 172 -4.04 4.22 -5.38
C CYS A 172 -4.30 3.83 -3.92
N TYR A 173 -3.30 4.02 -3.04
CA TYR A 173 -3.45 3.76 -1.61
C TYR A 173 -4.49 4.68 -0.97
N ALA A 174 -4.44 5.99 -1.26
CA ALA A 174 -5.42 6.95 -0.78
C ALA A 174 -6.85 6.64 -1.27
N GLU A 175 -7.00 6.21 -2.53
CA GLU A 175 -8.29 5.81 -3.08
C GLU A 175 -8.84 4.55 -2.40
N CYS A 176 -8.00 3.54 -2.15
CA CYS A 176 -8.40 2.35 -1.40
C CYS A 176 -8.87 2.70 0.01
N LEU A 177 -8.18 3.62 0.71
CA LEU A 177 -8.59 4.10 2.03
C LEU A 177 -9.96 4.79 1.98
N LEU A 178 -10.18 5.65 0.97
CA LEU A 178 -11.46 6.34 0.79
C LEU A 178 -12.60 5.34 0.55
N GLN A 179 -12.40 4.35 -0.32
CA GLN A 179 -13.42 3.33 -0.62
C GLN A 179 -13.67 2.40 0.59
N LYS A 180 -12.63 2.03 1.35
CA LYS A 180 -12.77 1.27 2.60
C LYS A 180 -13.56 2.07 3.64
N ALA A 181 -13.25 3.36 3.82
CA ALA A 181 -13.99 4.23 4.72
C ALA A 181 -15.45 4.44 4.27
N ALA A 182 -15.72 4.52 2.96
CA ALA A 182 -17.08 4.59 2.44
C ALA A 182 -17.90 3.34 2.80
N LEU A 183 -17.28 2.16 2.73
CA LEU A 183 -17.94 0.88 3.07
C LEU A 183 -18.34 0.76 4.54
N THR A 184 -17.62 1.39 5.47
CA THR A 184 -18.00 1.33 6.89
C THR A 184 -19.33 2.03 7.15
N PHE A 185 -19.70 3.04 6.37
CA PHE A 185 -21.02 3.67 6.45
C PHE A 185 -22.16 2.77 5.93
N VAL A 186 -21.85 1.81 5.05
CA VAL A 186 -22.81 0.86 4.48
C VAL A 186 -22.97 -0.39 5.34
N GLN A 187 -22.00 -0.66 6.22
CA GLN A 187 -22.04 -1.76 7.17
C GLN A 187 -23.06 -1.55 8.32
N HIS A 188 -23.65 -0.35 8.44
CA HIS A 188 -24.61 0.04 9.47
C HIS A 188 -26.06 0.10 8.95
#